data_AF-A0AAW8KP43-F1
#
_entry.id   AF-A0AAW8KP43-F1
#
_cell.length_a   1.000
_cell.length_b   1.000
_cell.length_c   1.000
_cell.angle_alpha   90.00
_cell.angle_beta   90.00
_cell.angle_gamma   90.00
#
_symmetry.space_group_name_H-M   'P 1'
#
loop_
_entity.id
_entity.type
_entity.pdbx_description
1 polymer ?
#
loop_
_entity_poly.entity_id
_entity_poly.type
_entity_poly.pdbx_seq_one_letter_code
_entity_poly.pdbx_strand_id
1 'polypeptide(L)' 'LGQELAIQKVNPIPTSAYPTPATRPHNSRLDNQKIQRTFGLTLPVWQEGVKRALMELLNK' A
#
# COMPACT_ATOMS: atom_id res chain seq x y z
N LEU A 1 -0.91 -16.44 12.30
CA LEU A 1 -1.22 -15.19 13.03
C LEU A 1 -1.92 -14.24 12.08
N GLY A 2 -3.22 -14.05 12.26
CA GLY A 2 -4.08 -13.15 11.49
C GLY A 2 -5.31 -12.79 12.33
N GLN A 3 -6.11 -11.84 11.88
CA GLN A 3 -7.44 -11.57 12.44
C GLN A 3 -8.47 -12.25 11.54
N GLU A 4 -9.49 -12.89 12.13
CA GLU A 4 -10.60 -13.40 11.35
C GLU A 4 -11.44 -12.23 10.82
N LEU A 5 -11.67 -12.20 9.51
CA LEU A 5 -12.43 -11.15 8.83
C LEU A 5 -13.76 -11.73 8.35
N ALA A 6 -14.84 -10.95 8.44
CA ALA A 6 -16.13 -11.33 7.86
C ALA A 6 -16.08 -11.41 6.32
N ILE A 7 -15.16 -10.66 5.70
CA ILE A 7 -14.96 -10.68 4.26
C ILE A 7 -14.08 -11.87 3.87
N GLN A 8 -14.59 -12.69 2.95
CA GLN A 8 -13.90 -13.91 2.49
C GLN A 8 -13.18 -13.73 1.15
N LYS A 9 -13.54 -12.70 0.35
CA LYS A 9 -12.98 -12.49 -0.99
C LYS A 9 -12.90 -11.01 -1.34
N VAL A 10 -11.80 -10.61 -1.97
CA VAL A 10 -11.61 -9.30 -2.58
C VAL A 10 -11.54 -9.48 -4.09
N ASN A 11 -12.48 -8.90 -4.84
CA ASN A 11 -12.51 -9.01 -6.31
C ASN A 11 -11.96 -7.71 -6.94
N PRO A 12 -11.10 -7.79 -7.97
CA PRO A 12 -10.62 -6.61 -8.69
C PRO A 12 -11.74 -6.00 -9.55
N ILE A 13 -11.75 -4.67 -9.66
CA ILE A 13 -12.65 -3.92 -10.55
C ILE A 13 -11.86 -2.82 -11.27
N PRO A 14 -12.29 -2.40 -12.49
CA PRO A 14 -11.72 -1.24 -13.15
C PRO A 14 -12.16 0.06 -12.44
N THR A 15 -11.40 1.14 -12.61
CA THR A 15 -11.74 2.43 -12.00
C THR A 15 -13.09 2.98 -12.49
N SER A 16 -13.52 2.63 -13.71
CA SER A 16 -14.80 3.01 -14.28
C SER A 16 -16.01 2.43 -13.55
N ALA A 17 -15.83 1.33 -12.82
CA ALA A 17 -16.87 0.73 -12.00
C ALA A 17 -17.11 1.50 -10.68
N TYR A 18 -16.24 2.47 -10.36
CA TYR A 18 -16.36 3.28 -9.14
C TYR A 18 -15.90 4.74 -9.41
N PRO A 19 -16.75 5.56 -10.05
CA PRO A 19 -16.40 6.93 -10.40
C PRO A 19 -16.32 7.82 -9.15
N THR A 20 -15.26 8.63 -9.07
CA THR A 20 -15.06 9.61 -8.00
C THR A 20 -15.02 11.03 -8.57
N PRO A 21 -15.43 12.07 -7.82
CA PRO A 21 -15.43 13.45 -8.31
C PRO A 21 -14.06 13.93 -8.80
N ALA A 22 -12.99 13.57 -8.09
CA ALA A 22 -11.62 13.80 -8.54
C ALA A 22 -11.15 12.65 -9.43
N THR A 23 -10.56 13.00 -10.58
CA THR A 23 -9.94 12.02 -11.48
C THR A 23 -8.68 11.47 -10.86
N ARG A 24 -8.55 10.14 -10.81
CA ARG A 24 -7.35 9.46 -10.31
C ARG A 24 -6.40 9.16 -11.47
N PRO A 25 -5.11 9.51 -11.38
CA PRO A 25 -4.14 9.06 -12.36
C PRO A 25 -4.02 7.53 -12.34
N HIS A 26 -3.82 6.93 -13.52
CA HIS A 26 -3.66 5.48 -13.67
C HIS A 26 -2.42 4.95 -12.96
N ASN A 27 -1.39 5.79 -12.78
CA ASN A 27 -0.16 5.44 -12.09
C ASN A 27 0.37 6.66 -11.31
N SER A 28 0.62 6.49 -10.02
CA SER A 28 1.23 7.49 -9.13
C SER A 28 2.50 6.97 -8.45
N ARG A 29 3.13 5.92 -8.98
CA ARG A 29 4.38 5.39 -8.42
C ARG A 29 5.49 6.43 -8.59
N LEU A 30 6.21 6.69 -7.50
CA LEU A 30 7.35 7.59 -7.47
C LEU A 30 8.66 6.79 -7.61
N ASP A 31 9.61 7.34 -8.36
CA ASP A 31 11.00 6.88 -8.34
C ASP A 31 11.70 7.41 -7.09
N ASN A 32 12.29 6.51 -6.30
CA ASN A 32 12.96 6.82 -5.05
C ASN A 32 14.49 6.87 -5.17
N GLN A 33 15.08 6.68 -6.37
CA GLN A 33 16.54 6.66 -6.56
C GLN A 33 17.25 7.90 -6.00
N LYS A 34 16.64 9.09 -6.10
CA LYS A 34 17.22 10.33 -5.58
C LYS A 34 17.40 10.28 -4.07
N ILE A 35 16.39 9.82 -3.33
CA ILE A 35 16.45 9.69 -1.87
C ILE A 35 17.50 8.64 -1.50
N GLN A 36 17.51 7.49 -2.20
CA GLN A 36 18.47 6.43 -1.91
C GLN A 36 19.92 6.90 -2.05
N ARG A 37 20.24 7.60 -3.15
CA ARG A 37 21.59 8.11 -3.43
C ARG A 37 22.01 9.23 -2.49
N THR A 38 21.07 10.13 -2.15
CA THR A 38 21.37 11.31 -1.32
C THR A 38 21.66 10.91 0.13
N PHE A 39 20.96 9.90 0.65
CA PHE A 39 21.01 9.55 2.08
C PHE A 39 21.64 8.18 2.36
N GLY A 40 22.01 7.40 1.33
CA GLY A 40 22.54 6.04 1.50
C GLY A 40 21.52 5.06 2.08
N LEU A 41 20.22 5.30 1.87
CA LEU A 41 19.13 4.51 2.43
C LEU A 41 18.50 3.61 1.37
N THR A 42 18.30 2.34 1.69
CA THR A 42 17.47 1.43 0.87
C THR A 42 16.08 1.38 1.48
N LEU A 43 15.06 1.78 0.72
CA LEU A 43 13.68 1.67 1.18
C LEU A 43 13.23 0.20 1.08
N PRO A 44 12.62 -0.37 2.14
CA PRO A 44 12.14 -1.74 2.12
C PRO A 44 10.99 -1.89 1.12
N VAL A 45 10.70 -3.13 0.74
CA VAL A 45 9.49 -3.45 -0.01
C VAL A 45 8.25 -3.08 0.83
N TRP A 46 7.19 -2.58 0.18
CA TRP A 46 6.05 -1.98 0.89
C TRP A 46 5.35 -2.96 1.86
N GLN A 47 5.43 -4.26 1.60
CA GLN A 47 4.83 -5.31 2.41
C GLN A 47 5.38 -5.31 3.85
N GLU A 48 6.66 -4.99 4.03
CA GLU A 48 7.27 -4.91 5.37
C GLU A 48 6.68 -3.76 6.18
N GLY A 49 6.50 -2.59 5.54
CA GLY A 49 5.87 -1.43 6.16
C GLY A 49 4.42 -1.70 6.57
N VAL A 50 3.64 -2.36 5.70
CA VAL A 50 2.25 -2.76 6.01
C VAL A 50 2.20 -3.76 7.15
N LYS A 51 3.07 -4.78 7.14
CA LYS A 51 3.15 -5.75 8.24
C LYS A 51 3.44 -5.06 9.57
N ARG A 52 4.41 -4.14 9.61
CA ARG A 52 4.76 -3.37 10.82
C ARG A 52 3.56 -2.55 11.32
N ALA A 53 2.90 -1.79 10.44
CA ALA A 53 1.76 -0.98 10.81
C ALA A 53 0.60 -1.82 11.38
N LEU A 54 0.35 -3.00 10.81
CA LEU A 54 -0.68 -3.92 11.31
C LEU A 54 -0.32 -4.53 12.66
N MET A 55 0.94 -4.88 12.89
CA MET A 55 1.44 -5.36 14.18
C MET A 55 1.21 -4.29 15.27
N GLU A 56 1.66 -3.05 14.99
CA GLU A 56 1.47 -1.91 15.89
C GLU A 56 -0.02 -1.63 16.20
N LEU A 57 -0.88 -1.63 15.18
CA LEU A 57 -2.32 -1.37 15.35
C LEU A 57 -3.05 -2.46 16.14
N LEU A 58 -2.63 -3.72 16.00
CA LEU A 58 -3.30 -4.87 16.59
C LEU A 58 -2.71 -5.25 17.96
N ASN A 59 -1.78 -4.46 18.49
CA ASN A 59 -1.01 -4.75 19.71
C ASN A 59 -0.37 -6.16 19.66
N LYS A 60 0.17 -6.54 18.50
CA LYS A 60 0.87 -7.81 18.25
C LYS A 60 2.29 -7.53 17.82
#